data_AF-A0A1I0TW95-F1
#
_entry.id   AF-A0A1I0TW95-F1
#
_cell.length_a   1.000
_cell.length_b   1.000
_cell.length_c   1.000
_cell.angle_alpha   90.00
_cell.angle_beta   90.00
_cell.angle_gamma   90.00
#
_symmetry.space_group_name_H-M   'P 1'
#
loop_
_entity.id
_entity.type
_entity.pdbx_description
1 polymer ?
#
loop_
_entity_poly.entity_id
_entity_poly.type
_entity_poly.pdbx_seq_one_letter_code
_entity_poly.pdbx_strand_id
1 'polypeptide(L)' 'MSAHLCPVCRYPELAEPPRTDAGPSYEVCPSCGFEFGVTDDDLGIPESEWRRRWLAEGARWQSSSPAPPGWDGAAQALG' A
#
# COMPACT_ATOMS: atom_id res chain seq x y z
N MET A 1 17.36 7.76 -4.99
CA MET A 1 16.72 6.51 -4.53
C MET A 1 15.39 6.46 -5.26
N SER A 2 15.16 5.44 -6.09
CA SER A 2 13.87 5.32 -6.79
C SER A 2 12.83 4.93 -5.77
N ALA A 3 11.83 5.78 -5.59
CA ALA A 3 10.74 5.59 -4.64
C ALA A 3 9.52 5.13 -5.44
N HIS A 4 8.95 3.97 -5.08
CA HIS A 4 7.82 3.38 -5.80
C HIS A 4 6.51 3.70 -5.07
N LEU A 5 5.48 4.05 -5.84
CA LEU A 5 4.17 4.41 -5.29
C LEU A 5 3.33 3.17 -5.03
N CYS A 6 2.80 3.06 -3.82
CA CYS A 6 1.76 2.10 -3.52
C CYS A 6 0.47 2.45 -4.29
N PRO A 7 -0.05 1.54 -5.13
CA PRO A 7 -1.25 1.80 -5.91
C PRO A 7 -2.52 1.77 -5.04
N VAL A 8 -2.45 1.26 -3.81
CA VAL A 8 -3.57 1.27 -2.86
C VAL A 8 -3.69 2.60 -2.14
N CYS A 9 -2.61 3.12 -1.56
CA CYS A 9 -2.67 4.27 -0.65
C CYS A 9 -1.77 5.45 -1.03
N ARG A 10 -1.06 5.35 -2.15
CA ARG A 10 -0.12 6.37 -2.65
C ARG A 10 1.08 6.65 -1.74
N TYR A 11 1.40 5.73 -0.83
CA TYR A 11 2.67 5.74 -0.11
C TYR A 11 3.85 5.75 -1.10
N PRO A 12 4.74 6.75 -1.07
CA PRO A 12 5.72 6.98 -2.14
C PRO A 12 7.02 6.22 -1.99
N GLU A 13 7.26 5.59 -0.84
CA GLU A 13 8.57 5.02 -0.48
C GLU A 13 8.53 3.49 -0.39
N LEU A 14 7.82 2.82 -1.30
CA LEU A 14 8.00 1.37 -1.45
C LEU A 14 9.43 1.08 -1.91
N ALA A 15 10.02 0.02 -1.36
CA ALA A 15 11.38 -0.42 -1.67
C ALA A 15 11.49 -0.99 -3.08
N GLU A 16 10.44 -1.66 -3.55
CA GLU A 16 10.36 -2.28 -4.86
C GLU A 16 9.10 -1.83 -5.62
N PRO A 17 9.11 -1.87 -6.97
CA PRO A 17 7.89 -1.66 -7.72
C PRO A 17 6.84 -2.71 -7.32
N PRO A 18 5.59 -2.32 -7.02
CA PRO A 18 4.51 -3.24 -6.62
C PRO A 18 4.39 -4.48 -7.50
N ARG A 19 4.59 -4.28 -8.81
CA ARG A 19 4.58 -5.32 -9.83
C ARG A 19 5.48 -4.94 -11.00
N THR A 20 6.07 -5.94 -11.61
CA THR A 20 6.85 -5.87 -12.87
C THR A 20 6.41 -6.99 -13.81
N ASP A 21 7.00 -7.04 -15.01
CA ASP A 21 6.78 -8.16 -15.95
C ASP A 21 7.23 -9.52 -15.38
N ALA A 22 8.11 -9.53 -14.37
CA ALA A 22 8.57 -10.74 -13.70
C ALA A 22 7.64 -11.22 -12.58
N GLY A 23 6.68 -10.39 -12.15
CA GLY A 23 5.77 -10.68 -11.05
C GLY A 23 5.64 -9.55 -10.01
N PRO A 24 4.90 -9.81 -8.92
CA PRO A 24 4.74 -8.88 -7.79
C PRO A 24 6.01 -8.81 -6.92
N SER A 25 6.15 -7.75 -6.13
CA SER A 25 7.32 -7.59 -5.24
C SER A 25 7.25 -8.40 -3.94
N TYR A 26 6.07 -8.86 -3.53
CA TYR A 26 5.85 -9.43 -2.18
C TYR A 26 6.14 -8.45 -1.03
N GLU A 27 6.35 -7.17 -1.34
CA GLU A 27 6.48 -6.14 -0.33
C GLU A 27 5.12 -5.87 0.35
N VAL A 28 5.14 -5.70 1.67
CA VAL A 28 3.98 -5.24 2.42
C VAL A 28 4.06 -3.72 2.54
N CYS A 29 3.07 -3.01 2.00
CA CYS A 29 3.02 -1.56 2.12
C CYS A 29 2.92 -1.14 3.61
N PRO A 30 3.85 -0.34 4.14
CA PRO A 30 3.85 0.01 5.57
C PRO A 30 2.67 0.91 5.97
N SER A 31 2.08 1.64 5.02
CA SER A 31 0.90 2.46 5.27
C SER A 31 -0.38 1.63 5.29
N CYS A 32 -0.72 0.93 4.20
CA CYS A 32 -2.03 0.29 4.04
C CYS A 32 -2.05 -1.21 4.31
N GLY A 33 -0.90 -1.84 4.54
CA GLY A 33 -0.77 -3.27 4.83
C GLY A 33 -1.03 -4.20 3.65
N PHE A 34 -1.18 -3.67 2.42
CA PHE A 34 -1.35 -4.49 1.23
C PHE A 34 -0.04 -5.24 0.92
N GLU A 35 -0.11 -6.55 0.77
CA GLU A 35 1.01 -7.40 0.35
C GLU A 35 0.85 -7.77 -1.13
N PHE A 36 1.75 -7.29 -1.98
CA PHE A 36 1.67 -7.50 -3.43
C PHE A 36 1.97 -8.95 -3.80
N GLY A 37 1.11 -9.60 -4.59
CA GLY A 37 1.21 -11.01 -4.93
C GLY A 37 0.56 -11.96 -3.92
N VAL A 38 0.16 -11.47 -2.74
CA VAL A 38 -0.57 -12.27 -1.76
C VAL A 38 -2.00 -11.74 -1.62
N THR A 39 -2.16 -10.43 -1.43
CA THR A 39 -3.49 -9.85 -1.23
C THR A 39 -4.30 -9.82 -2.52
N ASP A 40 -3.69 -9.45 -3.65
CA ASP A 40 -4.31 -9.49 -4.99
C ASP A 40 -4.38 -10.90 -5.57
N ASP A 41 -3.26 -11.62 -5.65
CA ASP A 41 -3.20 -12.88 -6.40
C ASP A 41 -3.71 -14.09 -5.58
N ASP A 42 -3.17 -14.33 -4.38
CA ASP A 42 -3.54 -15.50 -3.56
C ASP A 42 -4.91 -15.34 -2.89
N LEU A 43 -5.21 -14.16 -2.34
CA LEU A 43 -6.47 -13.87 -1.65
C LEU A 43 -7.56 -13.30 -2.57
N GLY A 44 -7.20 -12.89 -3.80
CA GLY A 44 -8.16 -12.37 -4.78
C GLY A 44 -8.75 -11.00 -4.44
N ILE A 45 -8.13 -10.22 -3.55
CA ILE A 45 -8.64 -8.91 -3.12
C ILE A 45 -7.95 -7.81 -3.92
N PRO A 46 -8.64 -7.15 -4.86
CA PRO A 46 -8.02 -6.13 -5.68
C PRO A 46 -7.68 -4.87 -4.86
N GLU A 47 -6.66 -4.14 -5.31
CA GLU A 47 -6.15 -2.91 -4.69
C GLU A 47 -7.26 -1.89 -4.36
N SER A 48 -8.23 -1.72 -5.27
CA SER A 48 -9.35 -0.79 -5.10
C SER A 48 -10.31 -1.22 -3.99
N GLU A 49 -10.51 -2.51 -3.81
CA GLU A 49 -11.32 -3.04 -2.72
C GLU A 49 -10.59 -2.90 -1.39
N TRP A 50 -9.31 -3.25 -1.34
CA TRP A 50 -8.50 -3.07 -0.14
C TRP A 50 -8.43 -1.60 0.27
N ARG A 51 -8.24 -0.68 -0.68
CA ARG A 51 -8.28 0.78 -0.43
C ARG A 51 -9.57 1.18 0.27
N ARG A 52 -10.73 0.71 -0.20
CA ARG A 52 -12.02 1.03 0.42
C ARG A 52 -12.11 0.50 1.86
N ARG A 53 -11.66 -0.73 2.11
CA ARG A 53 -11.65 -1.33 3.46
C ARG A 53 -10.76 -0.54 4.40
N TRP A 54 -9.51 -0.29 3.99
CA TRP A 54 -8.54 0.48 4.76
C TRP A 54 -9.02 1.92 5.04
N LEU A 55 -9.63 2.61 4.06
CA LEU A 55 -10.26 3.92 4.27
C LEU A 55 -11.41 3.85 5.28
N ALA A 56 -12.28 2.83 5.20
CA ALA A 56 -13.38 2.64 6.14
C ALA A 56 -12.90 2.39 7.58
N GLU A 57 -11.71 1.83 7.74
CA GLU A 57 -11.05 1.61 9.03
C GLU A 57 -10.30 2.86 9.57
N GLY A 58 -10.36 3.97 8.83
CA GLY A 58 -9.75 5.24 9.19
C GLY A 58 -8.34 5.44 8.64
N ALA A 59 -7.98 4.73 7.57
CA ALA A 59 -6.72 4.88 6.85
C ALA A 59 -5.47 4.81 7.75
N ARG A 60 -5.53 3.92 8.76
CA ARG A 60 -4.50 3.82 9.80
C ARG A 60 -3.20 3.30 9.22
N TRP A 61 -2.10 3.84 9.70
CA TRP A 61 -0.77 3.29 9.44
C TRP A 61 -0.66 1.88 10.03
N GLN A 62 -0.22 0.92 9.21
CA GLN A 62 -0.23 -0.51 9.55
C GLN A 62 1.12 -1.03 10.06
N SER A 63 2.24 -0.40 9.68
CA SER A 63 3.57 -0.85 10.09
C SER A 63 3.85 -0.56 11.57
N SER A 64 4.67 -1.41 12.19
CA SER A 64 5.23 -1.18 13.53
C SER A 64 6.27 -0.07 13.56
N SER A 65 6.86 0.26 12.41
CA SER A 65 7.76 1.42 12.29
C SER A 65 6.94 2.72 12.27
N PRO A 66 7.49 3.85 12.73
CA PRO A 66 6.78 5.12 12.69
C PRO A 66 6.41 5.52 11.25
N ALA A 67 5.22 6.10 11.10
CA ALA A 67 4.84 6.78 9.87
C ALA A 67 5.75 8.01 9.62
N PRO A 68 5.96 8.42 8.36
CA PRO A 68 6.60 9.69 8.04
C PRO A 68 5.88 10.87 8.73
N PRO A 69 6.62 11.92 9.14
CA PRO A 69 6.01 13.10 9.72
C PRO A 69 4.94 13.71 8.80
N GLY A 70 3.75 13.94 9.35
CA GLY A 70 2.64 14.54 8.60
C GLY A 70 1.92 13.59 7.63
N TRP A 71 2.20 12.28 7.68
CA TRP A 71 1.46 11.29 6.91
C TRP A 71 -0.03 11.25 7.30
N ASP A 72 -0.91 11.36 6.31
CA ASP A 72 -2.36 11.23 6.41
C ASP A 72 -2.85 10.30 5.29
N GLY A 73 -2.99 9.02 5.62
CA GLY A 73 -3.35 8.00 4.65
C GLY A 73 -4.64 8.31 3.88
N ALA A 74 -5.63 8.93 4.52
CA ALA A 74 -6.88 9.28 3.85
C ALA A 74 -6.68 10.42 2.85
N ALA A 75 -5.96 11.46 3.24
CA ALA A 75 -5.62 12.56 2.34
C ALA A 75 -4.80 12.09 1.14
N GLN A 76 -3.85 11.18 1.34
CA GLN A 76 -3.03 10.65 0.25
C GLN A 76 -3.82 9.75 -0.70
N ALA A 77 -4.75 8.93 -0.23
CA ALA A 77 -5.48 7.99 -1.09
C ALA A 77 -6.70 8.59 -1.82
N LEU A 78 -7.16 9.77 -1.38
CA LEU A 78 -8.28 10.50 -1.97
C LEU A 78 -7.86 11.67 -2.88
N GLY A 79 -6.65 12.20 -2.70
CA GLY A 79 -6.01 13.09 -3.69
C GLY A 79 -5.51 12.32 -4.90
#